data_AF-A0AA44BC01-F1
#
_entry.id   AF-A0AA44BC01-F1
#
_cell.length_a   1.000
_cell.length_b   1.000
_cell.length_c   1.000
_cell.angle_alpha   90.00
_cell.angle_beta   90.00
_cell.angle_gamma   90.00
#
_symmetry.space_group_name_H-M   'P 1'
#
loop_
_entity.id
_entity.type
_entity.pdbx_description
1 polymer ?
#
loop_
_entity_poly.entity_id
_entity_poly.type
_entity_poly.pdbx_seq_one_letter_code
_entity_poly.pdbx_strand_id
1 'polypeptide(L)'
;MVKEFREDHLVNVLIKNDEKRVKNLMTRAYLELEDREYSKAEELTEKALELEPKLAEAYILKLLVGLQVSDARAMVASADRPLTEYKDYNRALRFARGEDREKILGYNREVLEGFEAEKNEKIYQRAKAAMNRALTVEDYEAAAVKFESIPDYKDALECSEEARRLGEAQKQQTVYLEATEKMERAKEQEKAREMDKKEAASLLQEAGLQFQSIEGYQDAKERKQACEEEALGLKQEETYQRALNKKQEACREEEYQEAAQLFRSIAEYKNSETLGKECEEQGKKVGAQYLESLLRKRKRKKMLKKAVVTTAVVVIILAVILGGMTNFTYSLDEYHNLQQGQGDYIWQEAFQQIKNWFAYASNIF
;
A
#
# COMPACT_ATOMS: atom_id res chain seq x y z
N MET A 1 -68.92 36.73 -67.11
CA MET A 1 -67.94 37.82 -67.32
C MET A 1 -68.21 39.09 -66.50
N VAL A 2 -69.13 40.02 -66.83
CA VAL A 2 -69.25 41.29 -66.04
C VAL A 2 -69.85 41.10 -64.63
N LYS A 3 -70.76 40.13 -64.45
CA LYS A 3 -71.34 39.81 -63.12
C LYS A 3 -70.33 39.14 -62.19
N GLU A 4 -69.61 38.11 -62.66
CA GLU A 4 -68.53 37.44 -61.90
C GLU A 4 -67.44 38.43 -61.47
N PHE A 5 -67.00 39.33 -62.36
CA PHE A 5 -65.96 40.31 -62.04
C PHE A 5 -66.39 41.33 -60.96
N ARG A 6 -67.70 41.66 -60.90
CA ARG A 6 -68.25 42.58 -59.90
C ARG A 6 -68.44 41.87 -58.55
N GLU A 7 -68.81 40.60 -58.53
CA GLU A 7 -68.90 39.78 -57.31
C GLU A 7 -67.52 39.52 -56.70
N ASP A 8 -66.51 39.15 -57.51
CA ASP A 8 -65.13 38.98 -57.04
C ASP A 8 -64.55 40.28 -56.47
N HIS A 9 -64.87 41.44 -57.05
CA HIS A 9 -64.42 42.73 -56.53
C HIS A 9 -65.08 43.08 -55.19
N LEU A 10 -66.39 42.84 -55.05
CA LEU A 10 -67.11 43.06 -53.78
C LEU A 10 -66.63 42.13 -52.66
N VAL A 11 -66.38 40.86 -52.97
CA VAL A 11 -65.82 39.88 -52.02
C VAL A 11 -64.44 40.33 -51.54
N ASN A 12 -63.56 40.75 -52.45
CA ASN A 12 -62.23 41.27 -52.09
C ASN A 12 -62.28 42.56 -51.25
N VAL A 13 -63.26 43.43 -51.47
CA VAL A 13 -63.45 44.65 -50.65
C VAL A 13 -63.93 44.30 -49.24
N LEU A 14 -64.85 43.33 -49.11
CA LEU A 14 -65.34 42.86 -47.81
C LEU A 14 -64.23 42.18 -47.00
N ILE A 15 -63.45 41.29 -47.63
CA ILE A 15 -62.30 40.62 -47.00
C ILE A 15 -61.31 41.66 -46.47
N LYS A 16 -60.91 42.64 -47.28
CA LYS A 16 -59.99 43.71 -46.85
C LYS A 16 -60.56 44.56 -45.70
N ASN A 17 -61.87 44.78 -45.67
CA ASN A 17 -62.50 45.51 -44.59
C ASN A 17 -62.50 44.70 -43.28
N ASP A 18 -62.77 43.40 -43.35
CA ASP A 18 -62.72 42.52 -42.18
C ASP A 18 -61.28 42.32 -41.69
N GLU A 19 -60.28 42.18 -42.56
CA GLU A 19 -58.85 42.18 -42.18
C GLU A 19 -58.49 43.45 -41.39
N LYS A 20 -58.94 44.62 -41.86
CA LYS A 20 -58.69 45.90 -41.15
C LYS A 20 -59.41 45.95 -39.80
N ARG A 21 -60.64 45.42 -39.71
CA ARG A 21 -61.41 45.35 -38.46
C ARG A 21 -60.77 44.40 -37.47
N VAL A 22 -60.37 43.20 -37.91
CA VAL A 22 -59.63 42.21 -37.12
C VAL A 22 -58.36 42.83 -36.57
N LYS A 23 -57.54 43.48 -37.42
CA LYS A 23 -56.32 44.15 -36.98
C LYS A 23 -56.57 45.20 -35.90
N ASN A 24 -57.58 46.07 -36.09
CA ASN A 24 -57.92 47.09 -35.10
C ASN A 24 -58.43 46.49 -33.78
N LEU A 25 -59.23 45.43 -33.85
CA LEU A 25 -59.73 44.71 -32.66
C LEU A 25 -58.55 44.08 -31.90
N MET A 26 -57.66 43.39 -32.59
CA MET A 26 -56.47 42.78 -31.98
C MET A 26 -55.54 43.81 -31.36
N THR A 27 -55.25 44.94 -32.04
CA THR A 27 -54.43 46.02 -31.47
C THR A 27 -55.04 46.55 -30.17
N ARG A 28 -56.35 46.79 -30.12
CA ARG A 28 -57.02 47.22 -28.89
C ARG A 28 -57.00 46.14 -27.83
N ALA A 29 -57.20 44.89 -28.20
CA ALA A 29 -57.20 43.77 -27.26
C ALA A 29 -55.84 43.62 -26.56
N TYR A 30 -54.73 43.82 -27.29
CA TYR A 30 -53.39 43.88 -26.69
C TYR A 30 -53.18 45.10 -25.77
N LEU A 31 -53.69 46.28 -26.13
CA LEU A 31 -53.62 47.45 -25.24
C LEU A 31 -54.36 47.21 -23.91
N GLU A 32 -55.59 46.65 -23.98
CA GLU A 32 -56.34 46.30 -22.77
C GLU A 32 -55.64 45.20 -21.96
N LEU A 33 -54.96 44.25 -22.62
CA LEU A 33 -54.13 43.23 -21.96
C LEU A 33 -52.96 43.88 -21.19
N GLU A 34 -52.27 44.85 -21.79
CA GLU A 34 -51.19 45.62 -21.15
C GLU A 34 -51.70 46.41 -19.94
N ASP A 35 -52.89 46.99 -20.05
CA ASP A 35 -53.59 47.70 -18.97
C ASP A 35 -54.15 46.75 -17.88
N ARG A 36 -53.94 45.43 -18.00
CA ARG A 36 -54.45 44.36 -17.11
C ARG A 36 -55.98 44.29 -17.08
N GLU A 37 -56.64 44.83 -18.10
CA GLU A 37 -58.08 44.79 -18.32
C GLU A 37 -58.46 43.51 -19.07
N TYR A 38 -58.16 42.35 -18.46
CA TYR A 38 -58.28 41.02 -19.08
C TYR A 38 -59.67 40.72 -19.65
N SER A 39 -60.73 41.14 -18.95
CA SER A 39 -62.12 40.95 -19.43
C SER A 39 -62.40 41.71 -20.72
N LYS A 40 -61.86 42.93 -20.87
CA LYS A 40 -62.04 43.74 -22.09
C LYS A 40 -61.18 43.18 -23.23
N ALA A 41 -59.96 42.75 -22.93
CA ALA A 41 -59.10 42.07 -23.88
C ALA A 41 -59.79 40.80 -24.42
N GLU A 42 -60.41 40.00 -23.56
CA GLU A 42 -61.17 38.80 -23.96
C GLU A 42 -62.33 39.16 -24.90
N GLU A 43 -63.15 40.16 -24.54
CA GLU A 43 -64.29 40.58 -25.37
C GLU A 43 -63.85 41.05 -26.77
N LEU A 44 -62.78 41.84 -26.84
CA LEU A 44 -62.23 42.32 -28.11
C LEU A 44 -61.65 41.16 -28.95
N THR A 45 -61.06 40.16 -28.29
CA THR A 45 -60.51 38.96 -28.94
C THR A 45 -61.62 38.07 -29.51
N GLU A 46 -62.72 37.87 -28.78
CA GLU A 46 -63.90 37.14 -29.28
C GLU A 46 -64.49 37.82 -30.52
N LYS A 47 -64.62 39.15 -30.51
CA LYS A 47 -65.06 39.92 -31.69
C LYS A 47 -64.13 39.75 -32.88
N ALA A 48 -62.83 39.60 -32.67
CA ALA A 48 -61.89 39.30 -33.75
C ALA A 48 -62.09 37.87 -34.29
N LEU A 49 -62.29 36.89 -33.41
CA LEU A 49 -62.56 35.49 -33.77
C LEU A 49 -63.92 35.29 -34.47
N GLU A 50 -64.92 36.14 -34.20
CA GLU A 50 -66.19 36.17 -34.93
C GLU A 50 -65.98 36.51 -36.42
N LEU A 51 -65.03 37.40 -36.73
CA LEU A 51 -64.69 37.78 -38.11
C LEU A 51 -63.73 36.77 -38.75
N GLU A 52 -62.75 36.28 -38.00
CA GLU A 52 -61.76 35.31 -38.48
C GLU A 52 -61.56 34.16 -37.47
N PRO A 53 -62.33 33.06 -37.59
CA PRO A 53 -62.29 31.94 -36.63
C PRO A 53 -60.95 31.18 -36.56
N LYS A 54 -60.10 31.35 -37.58
CA LYS A 54 -58.79 30.68 -37.74
C LYS A 54 -57.61 31.64 -37.49
N LEU A 55 -57.84 32.73 -36.76
CA LEU A 55 -56.78 33.67 -36.41
C LEU A 55 -55.92 33.12 -35.26
N ALA A 56 -54.72 32.64 -35.57
CA ALA A 56 -53.83 32.00 -34.60
C ALA A 56 -53.43 32.93 -33.43
N GLU A 57 -53.15 34.20 -33.74
CA GLU A 57 -52.74 35.23 -32.77
C GLU A 57 -53.82 35.47 -31.71
N ALA A 58 -55.10 35.47 -32.08
CA ALA A 58 -56.21 35.62 -31.13
C ALA A 58 -56.25 34.48 -30.10
N TYR A 59 -55.93 33.25 -30.49
CA TYR A 59 -55.86 32.14 -29.53
C TYR A 59 -54.64 32.25 -28.60
N ILE A 60 -53.53 32.85 -29.04
CA ILE A 60 -52.43 33.21 -28.13
C ILE A 60 -52.91 34.28 -27.15
N LEU A 61 -53.59 35.33 -27.62
CA LEU A 61 -54.12 36.38 -26.74
C LEU A 61 -55.11 35.82 -25.70
N LYS A 62 -55.98 34.88 -26.08
CA LYS A 62 -56.83 34.14 -25.13
C LYS A 62 -56.03 33.40 -24.07
N LEU A 63 -54.91 32.79 -24.44
CA LEU A 63 -54.02 32.15 -23.49
C LEU A 63 -53.37 33.16 -22.54
N LEU A 64 -52.92 34.32 -23.04
CA LEU A 64 -52.36 35.39 -22.21
C LEU A 64 -53.39 35.92 -21.20
N VAL A 65 -54.64 36.14 -21.63
CA VAL A 65 -55.77 36.52 -20.78
C VAL A 65 -56.04 35.45 -19.72
N GLY A 66 -56.11 34.17 -20.11
CA GLY A 66 -56.36 33.06 -19.19
C GLY A 66 -55.27 32.87 -18.13
N LEU A 67 -54.02 33.21 -18.47
CA LEU A 67 -52.88 33.21 -17.56
C LEU A 67 -52.72 34.55 -16.81
N GLN A 68 -53.50 35.57 -17.16
CA GLN A 68 -53.42 36.93 -16.62
C GLN A 68 -52.01 37.55 -16.74
N VAL A 69 -51.43 37.46 -17.93
CA VAL A 69 -50.11 38.01 -18.26
C VAL A 69 -50.17 38.98 -19.44
N SER A 70 -49.24 39.94 -19.47
CA SER A 70 -49.24 41.04 -20.45
C SER A 70 -48.74 40.65 -21.84
N ASP A 71 -47.96 39.59 -21.96
CA ASP A 71 -47.28 39.24 -23.21
C ASP A 71 -46.75 37.79 -23.20
N ALA A 72 -46.24 37.36 -24.35
CA ALA A 72 -45.71 36.01 -24.53
C ALA A 72 -44.48 35.70 -23.66
N ARG A 73 -43.64 36.69 -23.32
CA ARG A 73 -42.49 36.48 -22.44
C ARG A 73 -42.96 36.22 -21.02
N ALA A 74 -43.93 36.99 -20.54
CA ALA A 74 -44.57 36.78 -19.24
C ALA A 74 -45.30 35.44 -19.18
N MET A 75 -45.95 35.01 -20.28
CA MET A 75 -46.52 33.66 -20.41
C MET A 75 -45.47 32.58 -20.25
N VAL A 76 -44.35 32.65 -20.98
CA VAL A 76 -43.27 31.67 -20.87
C VAL A 76 -42.71 31.61 -19.44
N ALA A 77 -42.54 32.77 -18.80
CA ALA A 77 -42.00 32.85 -17.44
C ALA A 77 -42.97 32.38 -16.33
N SER A 78 -44.28 32.41 -16.58
CA SER A 78 -45.32 32.08 -15.59
C SER A 78 -45.98 30.72 -15.79
N ALA A 79 -45.77 30.08 -16.95
CA ALA A 79 -46.33 28.77 -17.23
C ALA A 79 -45.86 27.73 -16.19
N ASP A 80 -46.81 27.03 -15.59
CA ASP A 80 -46.60 25.99 -14.58
C ASP A 80 -46.59 24.56 -15.17
N ARG A 81 -46.93 24.44 -16.45
CA ARG A 81 -46.99 23.20 -17.23
C ARG A 81 -46.73 23.48 -18.72
N PRO A 82 -46.43 22.47 -19.54
CA PRO A 82 -46.21 22.65 -20.97
C PRO A 82 -47.37 23.38 -21.64
N LEU A 83 -47.07 24.29 -22.56
CA LEU A 83 -48.10 25.05 -23.27
C LEU A 83 -49.03 24.13 -24.08
N THR A 84 -48.56 22.95 -24.48
CA THR A 84 -49.36 21.89 -25.12
C THR A 84 -50.51 21.36 -24.27
N GLU A 85 -50.54 21.62 -22.96
CA GLU A 85 -51.69 21.28 -22.10
C GLU A 85 -52.78 22.35 -22.10
N TYR A 86 -52.50 23.53 -22.67
CA TYR A 86 -53.45 24.62 -22.78
C TYR A 86 -54.26 24.50 -24.08
N LYS A 87 -55.59 24.53 -23.94
CA LYS A 87 -56.53 24.40 -25.07
C LYS A 87 -56.31 25.50 -26.13
N ASP A 88 -56.11 26.74 -25.70
CA ASP A 88 -55.96 27.87 -26.62
C ASP A 88 -54.60 27.87 -27.32
N TYR A 89 -53.52 27.41 -26.66
CA TYR A 89 -52.23 27.14 -27.32
C TYR A 89 -52.39 26.15 -28.49
N ASN A 90 -53.07 25.02 -28.26
CA ASN A 90 -53.28 24.01 -29.30
C ASN A 90 -54.12 24.54 -30.48
N ARG A 91 -55.08 25.45 -30.21
CA ARG A 91 -55.85 26.13 -31.26
C ARG A 91 -54.99 27.10 -32.05
N ALA A 92 -54.17 27.90 -31.37
CA ALA A 92 -53.21 28.78 -32.01
C ALA A 92 -52.28 27.99 -32.95
N LEU A 93 -51.68 26.91 -32.44
CA LEU A 93 -50.78 26.05 -33.21
C LEU A 93 -51.46 25.37 -34.41
N ARG A 94 -52.74 24.99 -34.28
CA ARG A 94 -53.53 24.38 -35.36
C ARG A 94 -53.74 25.33 -36.53
N PHE A 95 -53.95 26.61 -36.26
CA PHE A 95 -54.27 27.60 -37.27
C PHE A 95 -53.06 28.36 -37.81
N ALA A 96 -51.98 28.45 -37.03
CA ALA A 96 -50.76 29.13 -37.43
C ALA A 96 -50.10 28.50 -38.67
N ARG A 97 -49.44 29.34 -39.49
CA ARG A 97 -48.71 28.96 -40.70
C ARG A 97 -47.37 29.68 -40.75
N GLY A 98 -46.43 29.15 -41.53
CA GLY A 98 -45.13 29.80 -41.74
C GLY A 98 -44.43 30.20 -40.44
N GLU A 99 -43.94 31.44 -40.40
CA GLU A 99 -43.19 32.00 -39.28
C GLU A 99 -44.01 32.06 -37.98
N ASP A 100 -45.32 32.33 -38.03
CA ASP A 100 -46.17 32.37 -36.83
C ASP A 100 -46.24 31.02 -36.14
N ARG A 101 -46.23 29.94 -36.93
CA ARG A 101 -46.27 28.58 -36.38
C ARG A 101 -44.96 28.25 -35.66
N GLU A 102 -43.83 28.61 -36.26
CA GLU A 102 -42.51 28.42 -35.64
C GLU A 102 -42.36 29.27 -34.37
N LYS A 103 -42.87 30.50 -34.37
CA LYS A 103 -42.91 31.38 -33.19
C LYS A 103 -43.69 30.74 -32.03
N ILE A 104 -44.87 30.19 -32.31
CA ILE A 104 -45.72 29.51 -31.30
C ILE A 104 -45.05 28.24 -30.77
N LEU A 105 -44.39 27.46 -31.62
CA LEU A 105 -43.58 26.31 -31.18
C LEU A 105 -42.40 26.74 -30.30
N GLY A 106 -41.76 27.86 -30.63
CA GLY A 106 -40.70 28.48 -29.84
C GLY A 106 -41.12 28.72 -28.39
N TYR A 107 -42.31 29.28 -28.15
CA TYR A 107 -42.80 29.53 -26.79
C TYR A 107 -42.86 28.26 -25.92
N ASN A 108 -43.35 27.14 -26.46
CA ASN A 108 -43.40 25.90 -25.69
C ASN A 108 -42.00 25.31 -25.46
N ARG A 109 -41.08 25.49 -26.43
CA ARG A 109 -39.69 25.07 -26.26
C ARG A 109 -39.01 25.83 -25.13
N GLU A 110 -39.17 27.15 -25.08
CA GLU A 110 -38.64 28.00 -23.99
C GLU A 110 -39.20 27.60 -22.62
N VAL A 111 -40.50 27.30 -22.53
CA VAL A 111 -41.12 26.80 -21.29
C VAL A 111 -40.49 25.48 -20.84
N LEU A 112 -40.31 24.53 -21.76
CA LEU A 112 -39.72 23.23 -21.45
C LEU A 112 -38.24 23.35 -21.04
N GLU A 113 -37.47 24.19 -21.73
CA GLU A 113 -36.08 24.52 -21.38
C GLU A 113 -36.01 25.16 -19.97
N GLY A 114 -36.98 26.01 -19.62
CA GLY A 114 -37.12 26.58 -18.29
C GLY A 114 -37.35 25.53 -17.19
N PHE A 115 -38.25 24.57 -17.41
CA PHE A 115 -38.49 23.47 -16.45
C PHE A 115 -37.27 22.58 -16.28
N GLU A 116 -36.57 22.28 -17.37
CA GLU A 116 -35.32 21.52 -17.32
C GLU A 116 -34.24 22.29 -16.56
N ALA A 117 -34.10 23.59 -16.82
CA ALA A 117 -33.15 24.45 -16.10
C ALA A 117 -33.47 24.52 -14.60
N GLU A 118 -34.74 24.59 -14.19
CA GLU A 118 -35.13 24.58 -12.77
C GLU A 118 -34.81 23.23 -12.10
N LYS A 119 -35.09 22.12 -12.80
CA LYS A 119 -34.74 20.77 -12.32
C LYS A 119 -33.23 20.64 -12.16
N ASN A 120 -32.46 21.08 -13.15
CA ASN A 120 -31.00 21.00 -13.14
C ASN A 120 -30.41 21.92 -12.06
N GLU A 121 -30.99 23.11 -11.83
CA GLU A 121 -30.60 23.98 -10.72
C GLU A 121 -30.76 23.29 -9.37
N LYS A 122 -31.89 22.60 -9.15
CA LYS A 122 -32.11 21.85 -7.89
C LYS A 122 -31.09 20.73 -7.70
N ILE A 123 -30.73 20.02 -8.77
CA ILE A 123 -29.70 18.96 -8.74
C ILE A 123 -28.33 19.59 -8.43
N TYR A 124 -27.98 20.65 -9.15
CA TYR A 124 -26.73 21.38 -8.99
C TYR A 124 -26.53 21.89 -7.56
N GLN A 125 -27.55 22.55 -6.97
CA GLN A 125 -27.48 23.05 -5.61
C GLN A 125 -27.34 21.92 -4.57
N ARG A 126 -28.04 20.80 -4.78
CA ARG A 126 -27.88 19.61 -3.94
C ARG A 126 -26.49 19.00 -4.06
N ALA A 127 -25.90 18.99 -5.25
CA ALA A 127 -24.55 18.50 -5.50
C ALA A 127 -23.50 19.39 -4.82
N LYS A 128 -23.55 20.72 -5.01
CA LYS A 128 -22.69 21.68 -4.30
C LYS A 128 -22.81 21.53 -2.77
N ALA A 129 -24.03 21.43 -2.26
CA ALA A 129 -24.26 21.28 -0.84
C ALA A 129 -23.81 19.90 -0.28
N ALA A 130 -23.77 18.86 -1.10
CA ALA A 130 -23.19 17.56 -0.74
C ALA A 130 -21.65 17.64 -0.74
N MET A 131 -21.05 18.21 -1.79
CA MET A 131 -19.60 18.41 -1.90
C MET A 131 -19.05 19.24 -0.73
N ASN A 132 -19.74 20.32 -0.35
CA ASN A 132 -19.32 21.18 0.77
C ASN A 132 -19.41 20.51 2.15
N ARG A 133 -20.17 19.42 2.29
CA ARG A 133 -20.32 18.67 3.55
C ARG A 133 -19.57 17.34 3.54
N ALA A 134 -18.92 17.00 2.43
CA ALA A 134 -18.23 15.74 2.27
C ALA A 134 -17.04 15.66 3.23
N LEU A 135 -16.89 14.51 3.89
CA LEU A 135 -15.77 14.21 4.78
C LEU A 135 -15.05 12.92 4.36
N THR A 136 -15.69 12.10 3.54
CA THR A 136 -15.19 10.81 3.09
C THR A 136 -15.03 10.78 1.58
N VAL A 137 -14.24 9.83 1.06
CA VAL A 137 -14.07 9.62 -0.38
C VAL A 137 -15.42 9.30 -1.04
N GLU A 138 -16.26 8.53 -0.36
CA GLU A 138 -17.59 8.15 -0.80
C GLU A 138 -18.55 9.35 -0.88
N ASP A 139 -18.46 10.30 0.07
CA ASP A 139 -19.26 11.52 0.02
C ASP A 139 -18.90 12.39 -1.20
N TYR A 140 -17.60 12.52 -1.47
CA TYR A 140 -17.10 13.26 -2.64
C TYR A 140 -17.53 12.60 -3.95
N GLU A 141 -17.42 11.27 -4.06
CA GLU A 141 -17.90 10.54 -5.24
C GLU A 141 -19.42 10.68 -5.42
N ALA A 142 -20.18 10.62 -4.33
CA ALA A 142 -21.63 10.82 -4.37
C ALA A 142 -22.03 12.26 -4.77
N ALA A 143 -21.16 13.25 -4.56
CA ALA A 143 -21.35 14.60 -5.08
C ALA A 143 -20.98 14.68 -6.57
N ALA A 144 -19.87 14.06 -6.98
CA ALA A 144 -19.43 14.00 -8.38
C ALA A 144 -20.52 13.40 -9.28
N VAL A 145 -21.05 12.22 -8.91
CA VAL A 145 -22.11 11.54 -9.67
C VAL A 145 -23.37 12.42 -9.85
N LYS A 146 -23.71 13.27 -8.86
CA LYS A 146 -24.84 14.20 -9.00
C LYS A 146 -24.56 15.28 -10.03
N PHE A 147 -23.34 15.82 -10.06
CA PHE A 147 -22.93 16.77 -11.09
C PHE A 147 -22.90 16.13 -12.48
N GLU A 148 -22.42 14.89 -12.61
CA GLU A 148 -22.40 14.16 -13.90
C GLU A 148 -23.78 13.88 -14.47
N SER A 149 -24.83 13.91 -13.65
CA SER A 149 -26.20 13.77 -14.14
C SER A 149 -26.71 14.99 -14.92
N ILE A 150 -25.97 16.10 -14.90
CA ILE A 150 -26.31 17.38 -15.55
C ILE A 150 -25.07 18.03 -16.22
N PRO A 151 -24.33 17.32 -17.07
CA PRO A 151 -22.98 17.71 -17.50
C PRO A 151 -22.93 19.05 -18.25
N ASP A 152 -23.98 19.38 -19.00
CA ASP A 152 -24.09 20.61 -19.79
C ASP A 152 -24.63 21.81 -18.97
N TYR A 153 -24.93 21.62 -17.69
CA TYR A 153 -25.52 22.66 -16.85
C TYR A 153 -24.44 23.41 -16.06
N LYS A 154 -24.22 24.68 -16.44
CA LYS A 154 -23.20 25.55 -15.82
C LYS A 154 -21.81 24.89 -15.82
N ASP A 155 -21.13 24.91 -14.68
CA ASP A 155 -19.84 24.30 -14.36
C ASP A 155 -19.99 22.89 -13.75
N ALA A 156 -21.12 22.20 -13.95
CA ALA A 156 -21.35 20.90 -13.32
C ALA A 156 -20.25 19.88 -13.65
N LEU A 157 -19.84 19.78 -14.91
CA LEU A 157 -18.76 18.87 -15.29
C LEU A 157 -17.44 19.18 -14.55
N GLU A 158 -17.07 20.46 -14.46
CA GLU A 158 -15.88 20.94 -13.75
C GLU A 158 -16.00 20.67 -12.24
N CYS A 159 -17.18 20.86 -11.64
CA CYS A 159 -17.47 20.53 -10.24
C CYS A 159 -17.39 19.04 -9.95
N SER A 160 -17.77 18.18 -10.91
CA SER A 160 -17.62 16.74 -10.78
C SER A 160 -16.14 16.34 -10.69
N GLU A 161 -15.32 16.90 -11.58
CA GLU A 161 -13.88 16.69 -11.56
C GLU A 161 -13.24 17.23 -10.28
N GLU A 162 -13.66 18.42 -9.82
CA GLU A 162 -13.23 19.00 -8.55
C GLU A 162 -13.58 18.08 -7.37
N ALA A 163 -14.82 17.58 -7.30
CA ALA A 163 -15.26 16.66 -6.25
C ALA A 163 -14.38 15.40 -6.23
N ARG A 164 -14.07 14.82 -7.39
CA ARG A 164 -13.16 13.65 -7.47
C ARG A 164 -11.75 13.96 -7.02
N ARG A 165 -11.21 15.14 -7.36
CA ARG A 165 -9.88 15.57 -6.90
C ARG A 165 -9.84 15.75 -5.39
N LEU A 166 -10.88 16.31 -4.79
CA LEU A 166 -11.01 16.41 -3.33
C LEU A 166 -11.12 15.02 -2.68
N GLY A 167 -11.88 14.10 -3.29
CA GLY A 167 -11.95 12.71 -2.84
C GLY A 167 -10.59 12.00 -2.87
N GLU A 168 -9.81 12.16 -3.95
CA GLU A 168 -8.44 11.60 -4.04
C GLU A 168 -7.50 12.26 -3.02
N ALA A 169 -7.60 13.57 -2.81
CA ALA A 169 -6.82 14.25 -1.77
C ALA A 169 -7.17 13.75 -0.36
N GLN A 170 -8.45 13.49 -0.08
CA GLN A 170 -8.91 12.91 1.18
C GLN A 170 -8.35 11.49 1.39
N LYS A 171 -8.36 10.67 0.33
CA LYS A 171 -7.76 9.34 0.36
C LYS A 171 -6.26 9.38 0.66
N GLN A 172 -5.53 10.26 -0.02
CA GLN A 172 -4.10 10.46 0.22
C GLN A 172 -3.82 10.95 1.65
N GLN A 173 -4.65 11.86 2.16
CA GLN A 173 -4.57 12.34 3.54
C GLN A 173 -4.75 11.20 4.56
N THR A 174 -5.75 10.34 4.37
CA THR A 174 -5.97 9.19 5.28
C THR A 174 -4.77 8.26 5.29
N VAL A 175 -4.24 7.89 4.12
CA VAL A 175 -3.03 7.04 4.02
C VAL A 175 -1.83 7.70 4.70
N TYR A 176 -1.66 9.01 4.51
CA TYR A 176 -0.58 9.77 5.14
C TYR A 176 -0.66 9.76 6.66
N LEU A 177 -1.87 9.97 7.22
CA LEU A 177 -2.10 9.97 8.66
C LEU A 177 -1.85 8.58 9.27
N GLU A 178 -2.37 7.52 8.65
CA GLU A 178 -2.15 6.15 9.09
C GLU A 178 -0.66 5.77 9.07
N ALA A 179 0.05 6.12 7.99
CA ALA A 179 1.49 5.87 7.87
C ALA A 179 2.28 6.64 8.93
N THR A 180 1.89 7.88 9.21
CA THR A 180 2.50 8.71 10.26
C THR A 180 2.25 8.11 11.65
N GLU A 181 1.03 7.66 11.94
CA GLU A 181 0.71 7.00 13.20
C GLU A 181 1.54 5.73 13.39
N LYS A 182 1.68 4.90 12.35
CA LYS A 182 2.54 3.70 12.40
C LYS A 182 4.01 4.04 12.66
N MET A 183 4.53 5.06 11.98
CA MET A 183 5.91 5.54 12.15
C MET A 183 6.16 6.00 13.59
N GLU A 184 5.28 6.85 14.14
CA GLU A 184 5.42 7.34 15.51
C GLU A 184 5.21 6.24 16.55
N ARG A 185 4.24 5.34 16.34
CA ARG A 185 4.02 4.17 17.19
C ARG A 185 5.26 3.27 17.25
N ALA A 186 5.91 3.01 16.11
CA ALA A 186 7.14 2.22 16.06
C ALA A 186 8.23 2.84 16.93
N LYS A 187 8.43 4.17 16.84
CA LYS A 187 9.43 4.91 17.61
C LYS A 187 9.13 4.90 19.10
N GLU A 188 7.90 5.21 19.49
CA GLU A 188 7.50 5.32 20.89
C GLU A 188 7.57 3.97 21.59
N GLN A 189 7.06 2.91 20.95
CA GLN A 189 7.02 1.57 21.54
C GLN A 189 8.41 0.91 21.57
N GLU A 190 9.28 1.17 20.58
CA GLU A 190 10.68 0.74 20.63
C GLU A 190 11.43 1.43 21.76
N LYS A 191 11.28 2.76 21.88
CA LYS A 191 11.92 3.56 22.94
C LYS A 191 11.45 3.16 24.34
N ALA A 192 10.17 2.83 24.49
CA ALA A 192 9.59 2.30 25.73
C ALA A 192 10.01 0.86 26.05
N ARG A 193 10.71 0.18 25.11
CA ARG A 193 11.05 -1.25 25.16
C ARG A 193 9.83 -2.16 25.26
N GLU A 194 8.70 -1.69 24.74
CA GLU A 194 7.45 -2.46 24.65
C GLU A 194 7.36 -3.23 23.33
N MET A 195 8.17 -2.84 22.33
CA MET A 195 8.25 -3.48 21.02
C MET A 195 9.69 -3.88 20.70
N ASP A 196 9.86 -5.09 20.16
CA ASP A 196 11.16 -5.57 19.70
C ASP A 196 11.62 -4.80 18.45
N LYS A 197 12.93 -4.53 18.33
CA LYS A 197 13.52 -3.79 17.20
C LYS A 197 13.14 -4.35 15.83
N LYS A 198 12.99 -5.67 15.74
CA LYS A 198 12.58 -6.35 14.50
C LYS A 198 11.14 -6.01 14.12
N GLU A 199 10.24 -5.97 15.10
CA GLU A 199 8.84 -5.59 14.90
C GLU A 199 8.72 -4.10 14.56
N ALA A 200 9.43 -3.23 15.28
CA ALA A 200 9.49 -1.80 14.99
C ALA A 200 10.02 -1.53 13.57
N ALA A 201 11.08 -2.24 13.14
CA ALA A 201 11.60 -2.15 11.78
C ALA A 201 10.58 -2.63 10.73
N SER A 202 9.78 -3.66 11.01
CA SER A 202 8.71 -4.12 10.11
C SER A 202 7.62 -3.07 9.97
N LEU A 203 7.20 -2.46 11.08
CA LEU A 203 6.16 -1.44 11.10
C LEU A 203 6.59 -0.16 10.34
N LEU A 204 7.86 0.25 10.49
CA LEU A 204 8.45 1.34 9.70
C LEU A 204 8.50 1.01 8.21
N GLN A 205 8.80 -0.23 7.83
CA GLN A 205 8.75 -0.64 6.42
C GLN A 205 7.34 -0.57 5.84
N GLU A 206 6.33 -0.98 6.60
CA GLU A 206 4.92 -0.82 6.19
C GLU A 206 4.52 0.65 6.02
N ALA A 207 4.91 1.51 6.97
CA ALA A 207 4.70 2.96 6.87
C ALA A 207 5.39 3.52 5.62
N GLY A 208 6.62 3.10 5.33
CA GLY A 208 7.36 3.47 4.12
C GLY A 208 6.65 3.07 2.82
N LEU A 209 6.05 1.88 2.77
CA LEU A 209 5.24 1.44 1.62
C LEU A 209 3.96 2.28 1.46
N GLN A 210 3.31 2.65 2.57
CA GLN A 210 2.15 3.54 2.53
C GLN A 210 2.55 4.92 2.01
N PHE A 211 3.64 5.52 2.51
CA PHE A 211 4.14 6.78 1.98
C PHE A 211 4.56 6.70 0.51
N GLN A 212 5.13 5.58 0.07
CA GLN A 212 5.46 5.35 -1.34
C GLN A 212 4.21 5.39 -2.24
N SER A 213 3.08 4.85 -1.77
CA SER A 213 1.82 4.86 -2.53
C SER A 213 1.27 6.27 -2.76
N ILE A 214 1.76 7.26 -2.00
CA ILE A 214 1.36 8.67 -2.06
C ILE A 214 2.56 9.61 -2.24
N GLU A 215 3.61 9.20 -2.98
CA GLU A 215 4.89 9.93 -3.09
C GLU A 215 4.74 11.42 -3.47
N GLY A 216 3.71 11.77 -4.24
CA GLY A 216 3.41 13.16 -4.64
C GLY A 216 2.63 13.99 -3.63
N TYR A 217 2.28 13.44 -2.46
CA TYR A 217 1.47 14.10 -1.44
C TYR A 217 2.35 14.60 -0.29
N GLN A 218 2.34 15.92 -0.06
CA GLN A 218 3.11 16.57 1.02
C GLN A 218 4.59 16.14 1.03
N ASP A 219 5.13 15.76 2.20
CA ASP A 219 6.49 15.27 2.45
C ASP A 219 6.54 13.73 2.51
N ALA A 220 5.59 13.03 1.86
CA ALA A 220 5.54 11.56 1.90
C ALA A 220 6.84 10.93 1.39
N LYS A 221 7.49 11.52 0.39
CA LYS A 221 8.77 11.05 -0.14
C LYS A 221 9.88 11.09 0.91
N GLU A 222 10.00 12.19 1.63
CA GLU A 222 10.98 12.38 2.71
C GLU A 222 10.68 11.44 3.88
N ARG A 223 9.41 11.28 4.25
CA ARG A 223 8.98 10.35 5.31
C ARG A 223 9.25 8.89 4.95
N LYS A 224 9.07 8.51 3.68
CA LYS A 224 9.43 7.20 3.17
C LYS A 224 10.92 6.93 3.34
N GLN A 225 11.77 7.89 2.99
CA GLN A 225 13.23 7.79 3.19
C GLN A 225 13.58 7.66 4.68
N ALA A 226 12.98 8.50 5.53
CA ALA A 226 13.19 8.43 6.98
C ALA A 226 12.80 7.06 7.57
N CYS A 227 11.66 6.49 7.14
CA CYS A 227 11.25 5.15 7.54
C CYS A 227 12.26 4.08 7.11
N GLU A 228 12.80 4.17 5.88
CA GLU A 228 13.79 3.21 5.36
C GLU A 228 15.11 3.28 6.14
N GLU A 229 15.62 4.48 6.40
CA GLU A 229 16.84 4.72 7.17
C GLU A 229 16.70 4.23 8.61
N GLU A 230 15.59 4.54 9.26
CA GLU A 230 15.32 4.15 10.64
C GLU A 230 15.13 2.63 10.77
N ALA A 231 14.38 2.01 9.86
CA ALA A 231 14.23 0.56 9.81
C ALA A 231 15.56 -0.15 9.56
N LEU A 232 16.43 0.41 8.70
CA LEU A 232 17.78 -0.11 8.47
C LEU A 232 18.62 -0.01 9.74
N GLY A 233 18.60 1.14 10.42
CA GLY A 233 19.32 1.36 11.67
C GLY A 233 18.91 0.37 12.77
N LEU A 234 17.61 0.08 12.91
CA LEU A 234 17.10 -0.91 13.87
C LEU A 234 17.57 -2.33 13.55
N LYS A 235 17.56 -2.73 12.27
CA LYS A 235 18.06 -4.06 11.82
C LYS A 235 19.56 -4.20 12.03
N GLN A 236 20.32 -3.14 11.76
CA GLN A 236 21.75 -3.10 12.01
C GLN A 236 22.05 -3.20 13.51
N GLU A 237 21.28 -2.49 14.35
CA GLU A 237 21.44 -2.57 15.80
C GLU A 237 21.08 -3.96 16.37
N GLU A 238 20.01 -4.59 15.88
CA GLU A 238 19.66 -5.97 16.28
C GLU A 238 20.79 -6.94 15.91
N THR A 239 21.32 -6.84 14.69
CA THR A 239 22.44 -7.65 14.23
C THR A 239 23.70 -7.40 15.06
N TYR A 240 23.96 -6.14 15.41
CA TYR A 240 25.09 -5.74 16.24
C TYR A 240 25.02 -6.34 17.65
N GLN A 241 23.86 -6.25 18.31
CA GLN A 241 23.66 -6.86 19.63
C GLN A 241 23.77 -8.39 19.58
N ARG A 242 23.22 -9.02 18.54
CA ARG A 242 23.38 -10.47 18.32
C ARG A 242 24.85 -10.86 18.16
N ALA A 243 25.63 -10.09 17.40
CA ALA A 243 27.05 -10.31 17.21
C ALA A 243 27.84 -10.16 18.52
N LEU A 244 27.51 -9.16 19.34
CA LEU A 244 28.10 -8.96 20.67
C LEU A 244 27.83 -10.14 21.61
N ASN A 245 26.58 -10.58 21.73
CA ASN A 245 26.22 -11.73 22.56
C ASN A 245 26.94 -12.99 22.09
N LYS A 246 26.96 -13.23 20.76
CA LYS A 246 27.69 -14.35 20.15
C LYS A 246 29.19 -14.31 20.49
N LYS A 247 29.83 -13.13 20.41
CA LYS A 247 31.25 -12.94 20.78
C LYS A 247 31.49 -13.22 22.26
N GLN A 248 30.57 -12.81 23.14
CA GLN A 248 30.67 -13.03 24.59
C GLN A 248 30.54 -14.51 24.96
N GLU A 249 29.68 -15.25 24.26
CA GLU A 249 29.43 -16.68 24.52
C GLU A 249 30.43 -17.61 23.81
N ALA A 250 31.16 -17.10 22.81
CA ALA A 250 32.07 -17.89 21.98
C ALA A 250 33.23 -18.51 22.80
N CYS A 251 33.37 -19.83 22.69
CA CYS A 251 34.42 -20.62 23.30
C CYS A 251 35.29 -21.35 22.26
N ARG A 252 34.89 -21.33 20.98
CA ARG A 252 35.56 -22.03 19.88
C ARG A 252 35.85 -21.10 18.71
N GLU A 253 36.84 -21.47 17.90
CA GLU A 253 37.20 -20.72 16.68
C GLU A 253 36.00 -20.51 15.75
N GLU A 254 35.17 -21.54 15.54
CA GLU A 254 33.97 -21.48 14.70
C GLU A 254 32.95 -20.45 15.21
N GLU A 255 32.69 -20.40 16.52
CA GLU A 255 31.74 -19.46 17.13
C GLU A 255 32.23 -18.01 17.03
N TYR A 256 33.54 -17.80 17.20
CA TYR A 256 34.18 -16.50 16.94
C TYR A 256 34.09 -16.10 15.46
N GLN A 257 34.24 -17.05 14.53
CA GLN A 257 34.06 -16.78 13.10
C GLN A 257 32.61 -16.42 12.76
N GLU A 258 31.62 -17.06 13.38
CA GLU A 258 30.20 -16.70 13.22
C GLU A 258 29.92 -15.28 13.75
N ALA A 259 30.46 -14.92 14.92
CA ALA A 259 30.35 -13.55 15.44
C ALA A 259 31.02 -12.53 14.50
N ALA A 260 32.20 -12.86 13.95
CA ALA A 260 32.90 -12.02 12.97
C ALA A 260 32.08 -11.81 11.68
N GLN A 261 31.42 -12.86 11.18
CA GLN A 261 30.55 -12.77 10.00
C GLN A 261 29.38 -11.82 10.24
N LEU A 262 28.75 -11.89 11.41
CA LEU A 262 27.69 -10.96 11.78
C LEU A 262 28.17 -9.51 11.77
N PHE A 263 29.30 -9.21 12.42
CA PHE A 263 29.89 -7.87 12.39
C PHE A 263 30.26 -7.40 10.98
N ARG A 264 30.81 -8.28 10.14
CA ARG A 264 31.14 -7.96 8.74
C ARG A 264 29.89 -7.61 7.92
N SER A 265 28.75 -8.24 8.18
CA SER A 265 27.49 -7.94 7.47
C SER A 265 26.97 -6.51 7.72
N ILE A 266 27.47 -5.84 8.76
CA ILE A 266 27.14 -4.48 9.15
C ILE A 266 28.42 -3.65 9.34
N ALA A 267 29.43 -3.84 8.50
CA ALA A 267 30.77 -3.27 8.68
C ALA A 267 30.78 -1.74 8.88
N GLU A 268 29.91 -1.01 8.17
CA GLU A 268 29.77 0.45 8.26
C GLU A 268 29.00 0.93 9.50
N TYR A 269 28.42 0.01 10.27
CA TYR A 269 27.64 0.33 11.45
C TYR A 269 28.51 0.32 12.71
N LYS A 270 28.60 1.45 13.40
CA LYS A 270 29.41 1.62 14.63
C LYS A 270 30.86 1.15 14.43
N ASN A 271 31.39 0.34 15.36
CA ASN A 271 32.73 -0.25 15.31
C ASN A 271 32.70 -1.73 14.88
N SER A 272 31.68 -2.14 14.12
CA SER A 272 31.50 -3.53 13.71
C SER A 272 32.70 -4.08 12.95
N GLU A 273 33.29 -3.31 12.02
CA GLU A 273 34.47 -3.76 11.28
C GLU A 273 35.64 -4.14 12.22
N THR A 274 35.93 -3.29 13.22
CA THR A 274 36.98 -3.53 14.21
C THR A 274 36.67 -4.76 15.06
N LEU A 275 35.44 -4.86 15.57
CA LEU A 275 35.02 -6.00 16.39
C LEU A 275 35.04 -7.32 15.61
N GLY A 276 34.75 -7.28 14.30
CA GLY A 276 34.87 -8.44 13.41
C GLY A 276 36.31 -8.94 13.32
N LYS A 277 37.27 -8.03 13.08
CA LYS A 277 38.71 -8.37 13.05
C LYS A 277 39.19 -8.94 14.38
N GLU A 278 38.75 -8.37 15.50
CA GLU A 278 39.07 -8.90 16.83
C GLU A 278 38.53 -10.31 17.05
N CYS A 279 37.28 -10.58 16.66
CA CYS A 279 36.70 -11.92 16.76
C CYS A 279 37.53 -12.94 15.98
N GLU A 280 37.97 -12.59 14.77
CA GLU A 280 38.82 -13.48 13.96
C GLU A 280 40.17 -13.77 14.62
N GLU A 281 40.80 -12.75 15.22
CA GLU A 281 42.07 -12.91 15.93
C GLU A 281 41.91 -13.78 17.18
N GLN A 282 40.86 -13.53 17.98
CA GLN A 282 40.55 -14.33 19.16
C GLN A 282 40.21 -15.79 18.78
N GLY A 283 39.42 -16.00 17.74
CA GLY A 283 39.09 -17.32 17.20
C GLY A 283 40.34 -18.11 16.82
N LYS A 284 41.26 -17.50 16.06
CA LYS A 284 42.55 -18.13 15.69
C LYS A 284 43.40 -18.48 16.92
N LYS A 285 43.45 -17.61 17.93
CA LYS A 285 44.17 -17.87 19.18
C LYS A 285 43.59 -19.07 19.92
N VAL A 286 42.27 -19.12 20.07
CA VAL A 286 41.56 -20.24 20.73
C VAL A 286 41.73 -21.53 19.95
N GLY A 287 41.61 -21.50 18.62
CA GLY A 287 41.84 -22.66 17.75
C GLY A 287 43.27 -23.20 17.86
N ALA A 288 44.28 -22.32 17.85
CA ALA A 288 45.68 -22.70 18.05
C ALA A 288 45.93 -23.33 19.43
N GLN A 289 45.39 -22.74 20.50
CA GLN A 289 45.47 -23.30 21.87
C GLN A 289 44.80 -24.67 21.96
N TYR A 290 43.64 -24.84 21.33
CA TYR A 290 42.93 -26.11 21.26
C TYR A 290 43.76 -27.16 20.52
N LEU A 291 44.33 -26.82 19.36
CA LEU A 291 45.18 -27.70 18.57
C LEU A 291 46.44 -28.11 19.36
N GLU A 292 47.10 -27.16 20.04
CA GLU A 292 48.22 -27.46 20.94
C GLU A 292 47.83 -28.44 22.04
N SER A 293 46.67 -28.25 22.67
CA SER A 293 46.17 -29.13 23.73
C SER A 293 45.94 -30.57 23.21
N LEU A 294 45.44 -30.72 21.97
CA LEU A 294 45.26 -32.01 21.31
C LEU A 294 46.60 -32.66 20.99
N LEU A 295 47.56 -31.89 20.47
CA LEU A 295 48.92 -32.36 20.21
C LEU A 295 49.60 -32.82 21.51
N ARG A 296 49.45 -32.09 22.62
CA ARG A 296 49.94 -32.48 23.95
C ARG A 296 49.29 -33.78 24.43
N LYS A 297 47.96 -33.91 24.34
CA LYS A 297 47.24 -35.17 24.66
C LYS A 297 47.74 -36.34 23.81
N ARG A 298 47.97 -36.14 22.51
CA ARG A 298 48.50 -37.17 21.60
C ARG A 298 49.93 -37.57 21.95
N LYS A 299 50.81 -36.59 22.23
CA LYS A 299 52.18 -36.84 22.71
C LYS A 299 52.17 -37.59 24.03
N ARG A 300 51.36 -37.18 25.02
CA ARG A 300 51.20 -37.88 26.30
C ARG A 300 50.72 -39.31 26.12
N LYS A 301 49.73 -39.56 25.25
CA LYS A 301 49.28 -40.92 24.91
C LYS A 301 50.42 -41.76 24.31
N LYS A 302 51.23 -41.20 23.40
CA LYS A 302 52.41 -41.89 22.84
C LYS A 302 53.47 -42.17 23.92
N MET A 303 53.78 -41.20 24.77
CA MET A 303 54.76 -41.35 25.86
C MET A 303 54.29 -42.35 26.91
N LEU A 304 53.01 -42.35 27.28
CA LEU A 304 52.42 -43.32 28.20
C LEU A 304 52.50 -44.74 27.63
N LYS A 305 52.16 -44.93 26.34
CA LYS A 305 52.33 -46.22 25.67
C LYS A 305 53.79 -46.69 25.71
N LYS A 306 54.76 -45.80 25.45
CA LYS A 306 56.19 -46.14 25.56
C LYS A 306 56.59 -46.52 26.99
N ALA A 307 56.20 -45.72 27.99
CA ALA A 307 56.55 -45.97 29.39
C ALA A 307 55.98 -47.29 29.93
N VAL A 308 54.74 -47.65 29.56
CA VAL A 308 54.13 -48.95 29.91
C VAL A 308 54.95 -50.10 29.33
N VAL A 309 55.37 -50.01 28.06
CA VAL A 309 56.22 -51.02 27.42
C VAL A 309 57.58 -51.12 28.14
N THR A 310 58.24 -50.00 28.40
CA THR A 310 59.55 -49.99 29.09
C THR A 310 59.45 -50.56 30.51
N THR A 311 58.41 -50.20 31.26
CA THR A 311 58.20 -50.69 32.63
C THR A 311 57.96 -52.21 32.64
N ALA A 312 57.17 -52.73 31.70
CA ALA A 312 56.94 -54.17 31.56
C ALA A 312 58.26 -54.93 31.30
N VAL A 313 59.13 -54.40 30.43
CA VAL A 313 60.46 -54.99 30.15
C VAL A 313 61.33 -55.01 31.40
N VAL A 314 61.38 -53.92 32.18
CA VAL A 314 62.17 -53.86 33.42
C VAL A 314 61.66 -54.86 34.46
N VAL A 315 60.34 -55.00 34.62
CA VAL A 315 59.74 -55.98 35.54
C VAL A 315 60.12 -57.41 35.14
N ILE A 316 60.11 -57.74 33.85
CA ILE A 316 60.54 -59.05 33.36
C ILE A 316 62.02 -59.29 33.70
N ILE A 317 62.91 -58.32 33.48
CA ILE A 317 64.33 -58.44 33.80
C ILE A 317 64.55 -58.65 35.30
N LEU A 318 63.87 -57.87 36.15
CA LEU A 318 63.99 -58.03 37.60
C LEU A 318 63.47 -59.39 38.08
N ALA A 319 62.39 -59.92 37.49
CA ALA A 319 61.91 -61.25 37.78
C ALA A 319 62.94 -62.34 37.42
N VAL A 320 63.64 -62.17 36.29
CA VAL A 320 64.73 -63.07 35.89
C VAL A 320 65.91 -62.99 36.86
N ILE A 321 66.32 -61.79 37.27
CA ILE A 321 67.42 -61.60 38.23
C ILE A 321 67.07 -62.20 39.59
N LEU A 322 65.87 -61.92 40.12
CA LEU A 322 65.42 -62.47 41.40
C LEU A 322 65.28 -63.98 41.35
N GLY A 323 64.71 -64.55 40.28
CA GLY A 323 64.67 -66.00 40.08
C GLY A 323 66.07 -66.63 39.98
N GLY A 324 67.01 -65.94 39.32
CA GLY A 324 68.41 -66.33 39.27
C GLY A 324 69.10 -66.26 40.63
N MET A 325 68.84 -65.22 41.42
CA MET A 325 69.39 -65.07 42.77
C MET A 325 68.84 -66.10 43.75
N THR A 326 67.55 -66.43 43.69
CA THR A 326 66.99 -67.51 44.51
C THR A 326 67.64 -68.84 44.15
N ASN A 327 67.83 -69.13 42.86
CA ASN A 327 68.57 -70.31 42.41
C ASN A 327 70.02 -70.29 42.91
N PHE A 328 70.68 -69.13 42.90
CA PHE A 328 72.06 -68.99 43.37
C PHE A 328 72.18 -69.17 44.89
N THR A 329 71.24 -68.65 45.69
CA THR A 329 71.21 -68.90 47.13
C THR A 329 70.89 -70.35 47.47
N TYR A 330 70.01 -71.00 46.69
CA TYR A 330 69.81 -72.45 46.79
C TYR A 330 71.11 -73.22 46.52
N SER A 331 71.90 -72.81 45.52
CA SER A 331 73.20 -73.43 45.26
C SER A 331 74.30 -73.10 46.29
N LEU A 332 74.19 -71.96 46.99
CA LEU A 332 75.13 -71.57 48.05
C LEU A 332 74.88 -72.29 49.37
N ASP A 333 73.62 -72.60 49.70
CA ASP A 333 73.25 -73.39 50.88
C ASP A 333 73.72 -74.85 50.74
N GLU A 334 73.74 -75.36 49.50
CA GLU A 334 74.39 -76.62 49.15
C GLU A 334 75.93 -76.54 49.28
N TYR A 335 76.51 -75.36 49.06
CA TYR A 335 77.96 -75.11 49.16
C TYR A 335 78.47 -74.94 50.60
N HIS A 336 77.67 -74.40 51.52
CA HIS A 336 78.10 -74.11 52.89
C HIS A 336 78.11 -75.34 53.82
N ASN A 337 77.52 -76.47 53.38
CA ASN A 337 77.43 -77.74 54.12
C ASN A 337 78.57 -78.74 53.85
N LEU A 338 79.62 -78.36 53.10
CA LEU A 338 80.79 -79.20 52.84
C LEU A 338 82.06 -78.58 53.44
N GLN A 339 82.24 -78.75 54.76
CA GLN A 339 83.53 -78.56 55.42
C GLN A 339 84.47 -79.74 55.14
N GLN A 340 85.77 -79.41 55.02
CA GLN A 340 86.94 -80.28 55.20
C GLN A 340 87.21 -81.38 54.15
N GLY A 341 88.26 -81.16 53.35
CA GLY A 341 89.07 -82.25 52.78
C GLY A 341 89.47 -82.09 51.31
N GLN A 342 90.73 -81.72 51.08
CA GLN A 342 91.51 -81.89 49.84
C GLN A 342 90.99 -81.20 48.57
N GLY A 343 91.41 -79.94 48.41
CA GLY A 343 91.47 -79.28 47.11
C GLY A 343 92.61 -79.88 46.28
N ASP A 344 92.25 -80.45 45.13
CA ASP A 344 92.98 -80.30 43.85
C ASP A 344 92.34 -81.01 42.65
N TYR A 345 91.16 -81.64 42.79
CA TYR A 345 90.48 -82.31 41.66
C TYR A 345 89.26 -81.59 41.07
N ILE A 346 88.76 -80.51 41.71
CA ILE A 346 87.46 -79.89 41.36
C ILE A 346 87.57 -78.87 40.20
N TRP A 347 88.75 -78.29 39.98
CA TRP A 347 88.92 -77.22 38.99
C TRP A 347 88.84 -77.71 37.53
N GLN A 348 89.04 -79.01 37.24
CA GLN A 348 88.99 -79.52 35.87
C GLN A 348 87.57 -79.79 35.36
N GLU A 349 86.65 -80.29 36.21
CA GLU A 349 85.25 -80.52 35.79
C GLU A 349 84.46 -79.21 35.70
N ALA A 350 84.69 -78.26 36.61
CA ALA A 350 84.05 -76.95 36.57
C ALA A 350 84.40 -76.16 35.30
N PHE A 351 85.65 -76.23 34.85
CA PHE A 351 86.06 -75.60 33.59
C PHE A 351 85.39 -76.23 32.37
N GLN A 352 85.12 -77.53 32.41
CA GLN A 352 84.52 -78.24 31.28
C GLN A 352 83.01 -78.03 31.19
N GLN A 353 82.32 -77.89 32.32
CA GLN A 353 80.90 -77.50 32.32
C GLN A 353 80.69 -76.05 31.87
N ILE A 354 81.58 -75.12 32.24
CA ILE A 354 81.51 -73.73 31.77
C ILE A 354 81.74 -73.66 30.24
N LYS A 355 82.66 -74.45 29.69
CA LYS A 355 82.83 -74.55 28.22
C LYS A 355 81.57 -75.06 27.51
N ASN A 356 80.89 -76.06 28.07
CA ASN A 356 79.65 -76.59 27.50
C ASN A 356 78.49 -75.58 27.59
N TRP A 357 78.46 -74.77 28.65
CA TRP A 357 77.45 -73.74 28.82
C TRP A 357 77.61 -72.59 27.81
N PHE A 358 78.86 -72.15 27.55
CA PHE A 358 79.13 -71.17 26.48
C PHE A 358 78.76 -71.70 25.09
N ALA A 359 78.95 -72.99 24.82
CA ALA A 359 78.55 -73.61 23.55
C ALA A 359 77.02 -73.72 23.37
N TYR A 360 76.25 -73.82 24.46
CA TYR A 360 74.79 -73.83 24.41
C TYR A 360 74.21 -72.42 24.24
N ALA A 361 74.82 -71.41 24.88
CA ALA A 361 74.38 -70.02 24.78
C ALA A 361 74.62 -69.40 23.39
N SER A 362 75.63 -69.86 22.63
CA SER A 362 75.85 -69.39 21.25
C SER A 362 74.85 -69.96 20.23
N ASN A 363 74.03 -70.94 20.60
CA ASN A 363 73.00 -71.55 19.73
C ASN A 363 71.59 -70.97 19.96
N ILE A 364 71.42 -70.02 20.90
CA ILE A 364 70.12 -69.43 21.26
C ILE A 364 70.04 -67.92 20.92
N PHE A 365 71.05 -67.36 20.24
CA PHE A 365 70.99 -66.01 19.63
C PHE A 365 71.16 -66.07 18.12
#